data_AF-A0A2R2IZ12-F1
#
_entry.id   AF-A0A2R2IZ12-F1
#
_cell.length_a   1.000
_cell.length_b   1.000
_cell.length_c   1.000
_cell.angle_alpha   90.00
_cell.angle_beta   90.00
_cell.angle_gamma   90.00
#
_symmetry.space_group_name_H-M   'P 1'
#
loop_
_entity.id
_entity.type
_entity.pdbx_description
1 polymer ?
#
loop_
_entity_poly.entity_id
_entity_poly.type
_entity_poly.pdbx_seq_one_letter_code
_entity_poly.pdbx_strand_id
1 'polypeptide(L)'
;MLALTVPAQAGELKSLMKDMKTAMNGAMGSADVNEFSNCLQRLRLDVDRAAKLPYPDNPTDYREGMRTLSVDLNKAEQFARAGNLAAAKQSLQAANQTKKRYHHLLN
;
A
#
# COMPACT_ATOMS: atom_id res chain seq x y z
N MET A 1 8.95 -32.61 4.38
CA MET A 1 9.05 -31.13 4.35
C MET A 1 7.85 -30.58 5.11
N LEU A 2 8.06 -29.97 6.27
CA LEU A 2 6.98 -29.55 7.17
C LEU A 2 6.28 -28.30 6.62
N ALA A 3 5.00 -28.44 6.30
CA ALA A 3 4.08 -27.35 6.03
C ALA A 3 3.80 -26.57 7.33
N LEU A 4 4.61 -25.56 7.60
CA LEU A 4 4.39 -24.54 8.65
C LEU A 4 4.11 -23.14 8.06
N THR A 5 3.91 -23.08 6.75
CA THR A 5 3.43 -21.91 6.02
C THR A 5 1.94 -21.69 6.35
N VAL A 6 1.19 -20.73 5.84
CA VAL A 6 -0.16 -20.34 6.30
C VAL A 6 -0.20 -19.48 7.58
N PRO A 7 0.03 -19.92 8.85
CA PRO A 7 -0.07 -19.01 9.99
C PRO A 7 0.99 -17.90 9.99
N ALA A 8 2.22 -18.26 9.58
CA ALA A 8 3.33 -17.31 9.48
C ALA A 8 3.06 -16.24 8.41
N GLN A 9 2.54 -16.65 7.24
CA GLN A 9 2.20 -15.76 6.12
C GLN A 9 1.03 -14.83 6.48
N ALA A 10 0.03 -15.33 7.20
CA ALA A 10 -1.08 -14.50 7.68
C ALA A 10 -0.60 -13.45 8.70
N GLY A 11 0.31 -13.82 9.61
CA GLY A 11 0.94 -12.90 10.55
C GLY A 11 1.81 -11.83 9.87
N GLU A 12 2.58 -12.25 8.86
CA GLU A 12 3.39 -11.35 8.03
C GLU A 12 2.51 -10.35 7.27
N LEU A 13 1.45 -10.84 6.62
CA LEU A 13 0.53 -9.98 5.88
C LEU A 13 -0.14 -8.94 6.77
N LYS A 14 -0.58 -9.34 7.97
CA LYS A 14 -1.18 -8.42 8.94
C LYS A 14 -0.19 -7.33 9.36
N SER A 15 1.09 -7.68 9.53
CA SER A 15 2.15 -6.74 9.86
C SER A 15 2.39 -5.75 8.70
N LEU A 16 2.47 -6.25 7.46
CA LEU A 16 2.60 -5.40 6.28
C LEU A 16 1.42 -4.44 6.12
N MET A 17 0.18 -4.89 6.32
CA MET A 17 -0.99 -4.01 6.26
C MET A 17 -0.94 -2.86 7.29
N LYS A 18 -0.38 -3.13 8.48
CA LYS A 18 -0.14 -2.10 9.50
C LYS A 18 0.95 -1.13 9.06
N ASP A 19 2.05 -1.63 8.54
CA ASP A 19 3.16 -0.80 8.03
C ASP A 19 2.70 0.09 6.87
N MET A 20 1.92 -0.45 5.93
CA MET A 20 1.28 0.33 4.85
C MET A 20 0.41 1.46 5.41
N LYS A 21 -0.37 1.22 6.48
CA LYS A 21 -1.17 2.28 7.11
C LYS A 21 -0.28 3.37 7.70
N THR A 22 0.79 3.00 8.39
CA THR A 22 1.75 3.93 8.98
C THR A 22 2.45 4.77 7.90
N ALA A 23 2.96 4.13 6.85
CA ALA A 23 3.62 4.81 5.74
C ALA A 23 2.67 5.75 4.97
N MET A 24 1.43 5.32 4.74
CA MET A 24 0.38 6.15 4.16
C MET A 24 0.12 7.42 4.98
N ASN A 25 -0.06 7.27 6.30
CA ASN A 25 -0.26 8.40 7.20
C ASN A 25 0.95 9.33 7.24
N GLY A 26 2.16 8.76 7.24
CA GLY A 26 3.41 9.51 7.16
C GLY A 26 3.46 10.39 5.92
N ALA A 27 3.22 9.81 4.74
CA ALA A 27 3.23 10.55 3.48
C ALA A 27 2.15 11.65 3.44
N MET A 28 0.94 11.37 3.94
CA MET A 28 -0.11 12.39 4.03
C MET A 28 0.27 13.54 4.99
N GLY A 29 1.01 13.24 6.05
CA GLY A 29 1.48 14.20 7.06
C GLY A 29 2.76 14.96 6.69
N SER A 30 3.50 14.55 5.67
CA SER A 30 4.79 15.13 5.29
C SER A 30 4.74 16.63 5.00
N ALA A 31 5.74 17.39 5.45
CA ALA A 31 5.82 18.82 5.22
C ALA A 31 6.35 19.16 3.81
N ASP A 32 7.17 18.28 3.24
CA ASP A 32 7.80 18.48 1.94
C ASP A 32 7.77 17.21 1.05
N VAL A 33 8.26 17.38 -0.19
CA VAL A 33 8.33 16.32 -1.20
C VAL A 33 9.30 15.20 -0.83
N ASN A 34 10.38 15.51 -0.10
CA ASN A 34 11.38 14.50 0.27
C ASN A 34 10.82 13.57 1.34
N GLU A 35 10.23 14.12 2.39
CA GLU A 35 9.52 13.37 3.42
C GLU A 35 8.39 12.52 2.80
N PHE A 36 7.59 13.14 1.92
CA PHE A 36 6.52 12.45 1.21
C PHE A 36 7.05 11.27 0.41
N SER A 37 8.12 11.48 -0.35
CA SER A 37 8.72 10.46 -1.21
C SER A 37 9.31 9.30 -0.41
N ASN A 38 9.93 9.57 0.73
CA ASN A 38 10.46 8.53 1.63
C ASN A 38 9.33 7.64 2.17
N CYS A 39 8.25 8.25 2.66
CA CYS A 39 7.08 7.51 3.13
C CYS A 39 6.38 6.75 2.00
N LEU A 40 6.24 7.36 0.82
CA LEU A 40 5.66 6.71 -0.37
C LEU A 40 6.50 5.51 -0.82
N GLN A 41 7.83 5.64 -0.81
CA GLN A 41 8.72 4.53 -1.14
C GLN A 41 8.55 3.36 -0.16
N ARG A 42 8.46 3.64 1.14
CA ARG A 42 8.19 2.59 2.14
C ARG A 42 6.85 1.92 1.88
N LEU A 43 5.79 2.70 1.64
CA LEU A 43 4.47 2.19 1.33
C LEU A 43 4.49 1.25 0.12
N ARG A 44 5.20 1.62 -0.96
CA ARG A 44 5.34 0.77 -2.16
C ARG A 44 6.03 -0.55 -1.85
N LEU A 45 7.11 -0.53 -1.08
CA LEU A 45 7.81 -1.75 -0.67
C LEU A 45 6.89 -2.69 0.12
N ASP A 46 6.07 -2.14 1.00
CA ASP A 46 5.12 -2.93 1.79
C ASP A 46 3.99 -3.50 0.92
N VAL A 47 3.49 -2.74 -0.08
CA VAL A 47 2.52 -3.21 -1.09
C VAL A 47 3.12 -4.36 -1.92
N ASP A 48 4.35 -4.20 -2.42
CA ASP A 48 5.00 -5.21 -3.26
C ASP A 48 5.30 -6.51 -2.50
N ARG A 49 5.56 -6.41 -1.18
CA ARG A 49 5.69 -7.58 -0.31
C ARG A 49 4.33 -8.24 -0.07
N ALA A 50 3.33 -7.45 0.29
CA ALA A 50 1.98 -7.94 0.55
C ALA A 50 1.41 -8.65 -0.69
N ALA A 51 1.58 -8.07 -1.87
CA ALA A 51 1.08 -8.63 -3.14
C ALA A 51 1.58 -10.04 -3.46
N LYS A 52 2.69 -10.48 -2.84
CA LYS A 52 3.27 -11.83 -3.00
C LYS A 52 2.72 -12.84 -1.99
N LEU A 53 2.07 -12.37 -0.93
CA LEU A 53 1.50 -13.22 0.10
C LEU A 53 0.10 -13.70 -0.30
N PRO A 54 -0.25 -14.96 0.01
CA PRO A 54 -1.58 -15.48 -0.26
C PRO A 54 -2.63 -14.83 0.64
N TYR A 55 -3.83 -14.61 0.09
CA TYR A 55 -5.03 -14.21 0.84
C TYR A 55 -6.12 -15.26 0.61
N PRO A 56 -6.42 -16.14 1.58
CA PRO A 56 -7.24 -17.33 1.34
C PRO A 56 -8.72 -17.03 1.10
N ASP A 57 -9.29 -16.02 1.77
CA ASP A 57 -10.74 -15.82 1.76
C ASP A 57 -11.27 -15.26 0.43
N ASN A 58 -10.46 -14.42 -0.24
CA ASN A 58 -10.82 -13.85 -1.54
C ASN A 58 -9.55 -13.44 -2.34
N PRO A 59 -8.83 -14.41 -2.92
CA PRO A 59 -7.52 -14.20 -3.54
C PRO A 59 -7.57 -13.36 -4.82
N THR A 60 -8.70 -13.34 -5.53
CA THR A 60 -8.86 -12.59 -6.79
C THR A 60 -8.97 -11.09 -6.50
N ASP A 61 -9.90 -10.70 -5.63
CA ASP A 61 -10.09 -9.30 -5.26
C ASP A 61 -8.86 -8.74 -4.54
N TYR A 62 -8.19 -9.57 -3.74
CA TYR A 62 -6.93 -9.20 -3.11
C TYR A 62 -5.84 -8.82 -4.12
N ARG A 63 -5.59 -9.67 -5.13
CA ARG A 63 -4.58 -9.41 -6.15
C ARG A 63 -4.94 -8.19 -7.01
N GLU A 64 -6.21 -8.05 -7.37
CA GLU A 64 -6.69 -6.88 -8.11
C GLU A 64 -6.48 -5.61 -7.28
N GLY A 65 -6.85 -5.64 -6.01
CA GLY A 65 -6.65 -4.52 -5.09
C GLY A 65 -5.20 -4.10 -4.95
N MET A 66 -4.28 -5.06 -4.83
CA MET A 66 -2.84 -4.77 -4.77
C MET A 66 -2.32 -4.18 -6.08
N ARG A 67 -2.75 -4.70 -7.24
CA ARG A 67 -2.37 -4.16 -8.55
C ARG A 67 -2.87 -2.72 -8.72
N THR A 68 -4.14 -2.47 -8.41
CA THR A 68 -4.74 -1.14 -8.52
C THR A 68 -4.07 -0.15 -7.57
N LEU A 69 -3.80 -0.56 -6.33
CA LEU A 69 -3.07 0.26 -5.37
C LEU A 69 -1.67 0.61 -5.90
N SER A 70 -0.89 -0.34 -6.42
CA SER A 70 0.43 -0.04 -7.00
C SER A 70 0.35 0.97 -8.16
N VAL A 71 -0.68 0.89 -9.02
CA VAL A 71 -0.89 1.86 -10.10
C VAL A 71 -1.20 3.25 -9.54
N ASP A 72 -2.05 3.36 -8.53
CA ASP A 72 -2.40 4.64 -7.93
C ASP A 72 -1.20 5.28 -7.19
N LEU A 73 -0.33 4.47 -6.57
CA LEU A 73 0.91 4.95 -5.96
C LEU A 73 1.91 5.47 -7.02
N ASN A 74 1.98 4.85 -8.21
CA ASN A 74 2.80 5.38 -9.32
C ASN A 74 2.36 6.79 -9.73
N LYS A 75 1.06 7.11 -9.68
CA LYS A 75 0.56 8.46 -10.01
C LYS A 75 1.00 9.48 -8.96
N ALA A 76 0.88 9.13 -7.68
CA ALA A 76 1.35 9.99 -6.59
C ALA A 76 2.86 10.27 -6.69
N GLU A 77 3.64 9.25 -7.06
CA GLU A 77 5.07 9.38 -7.27
C GLU A 77 5.41 10.31 -8.45
N GLN A 78 4.67 10.26 -9.56
CA GLN A 78 4.88 11.16 -10.69
C GLN A 78 4.71 12.63 -10.29
N PHE A 79 3.69 12.95 -9.50
CA PHE A 79 3.50 14.30 -8.98
C PHE A 79 4.62 14.71 -8.01
N ALA A 80 5.06 13.81 -7.14
CA ALA A 80 6.17 14.07 -6.23
C ALA A 80 7.48 14.34 -6.99
N ARG A 81 7.79 13.54 -8.01
CA ARG A 81 8.96 13.76 -8.89
C ARG A 81 8.92 15.08 -9.65
N ALA A 82 7.71 15.57 -9.95
CA ALA A 82 7.50 16.90 -10.52
C ALA A 82 7.58 18.05 -9.50
N GLY A 83 7.88 17.77 -8.22
CA GLY A 83 7.94 18.75 -7.15
C GLY A 83 6.56 19.21 -6.64
N ASN A 84 5.47 18.59 -7.08
CA ASN A 84 4.11 19.00 -6.73
C ASN A 84 3.57 18.18 -5.55
N LEU A 85 3.90 18.60 -4.33
CA LEU A 85 3.45 17.93 -3.10
C LEU A 85 1.93 17.88 -2.97
N ALA A 86 1.23 18.96 -3.32
CA ALA A 86 -0.23 19.04 -3.18
C ALA A 86 -0.93 18.01 -4.07
N ALA A 87 -0.55 17.93 -5.35
CA ALA A 87 -1.09 16.94 -6.27
C ALA A 87 -0.69 15.50 -5.88
N ALA A 88 0.53 15.32 -5.37
CA ALA A 88 1.00 14.02 -4.88
C ALA A 88 0.14 13.53 -3.71
N LYS A 89 -0.14 14.38 -2.72
CA LYS A 89 -1.03 14.07 -1.59
C LYS A 89 -2.46 13.83 -2.03
N GLN A 90 -2.98 14.61 -2.97
CA GLN A 90 -4.32 14.39 -3.51
C GLN A 90 -4.44 13.02 -4.21
N SER A 91 -3.45 12.67 -5.03
CA SER A 91 -3.37 11.36 -5.68
C SER A 91 -3.25 10.23 -4.65
N LEU A 92 -2.44 10.42 -3.60
CA LEU A 92 -2.28 9.44 -2.54
C LEU A 92 -3.56 9.26 -1.71
N GLN A 93 -4.34 10.32 -1.50
CA GLN A 93 -5.64 10.26 -0.85
C GLN A 93 -6.63 9.40 -1.64
N ALA A 94 -6.63 9.52 -2.97
CA ALA A 94 -7.42 8.64 -3.85
C ALA A 94 -6.96 7.18 -3.74
N ALA A 95 -5.65 6.93 -3.74
CA ALA A 95 -5.09 5.59 -3.53
C ALA A 95 -5.51 4.99 -2.18
N ASN A 96 -5.61 5.81 -1.13
CA ASN A 96 -6.08 5.37 0.18
C ASN A 96 -7.57 4.96 0.15
N GLN A 97 -8.40 5.58 -0.68
CA GLN A 97 -9.78 5.14 -0.89
C GLN A 97 -9.83 3.78 -1.58
N THR A 98 -9.00 3.56 -2.62
CA THR A 98 -8.81 2.24 -3.25
C THR A 98 -8.44 1.19 -2.21
N LYS A 99 -7.42 1.46 -1.37
CA LYS A 99 -6.99 0.56 -0.29
C LYS A 99 -8.14 0.21 0.66
N LYS A 100 -8.93 1.20 1.09
CA LYS A 100 -10.08 0.99 1.98
C LYS A 100 -11.16 0.14 1.33
N ARG A 101 -11.48 0.39 0.05
CA ARG A 101 -12.47 -0.40 -0.71
C ARG A 101 -12.08 -1.88 -0.72
N TYR A 102 -10.86 -2.20 -1.16
CA TYR A 102 -10.43 -3.60 -1.21
C TYR A 102 -10.28 -4.20 0.19
N HIS A 103 -9.82 -3.46 1.19
CA HIS A 103 -9.82 -3.97 2.57
C HIS A 103 -11.24 -4.28 3.08
N HIS A 104 -12.25 -3.49 2.72
CA HIS A 104 -13.63 -3.76 3.10
C HIS A 104 -14.21 -5.00 2.41
N LEU A 105 -13.87 -5.24 1.14
CA LEU A 105 -14.30 -6.45 0.41
C LEU A 105 -13.69 -7.76 0.96
N LEU A 106 -12.66 -7.65 1.80
CA LEU A 106 -11.92 -8.77 2.37
C LEU A 106 -12.29 -9.06 3.84
N ASN A 107 -13.23 -8.31 4.44
CA ASN A 107 -13.77 -8.49 5.80
C ASN A 107 -15.28 -8.64 5.75
#